data_AF-M3HRS3-F1
#
_entry.id   AF-M3HRS3-F1
#
_cell.length_a   1.000
_cell.length_b   1.000
_cell.length_c   1.000
_cell.angle_alpha   90.00
_cell.angle_beta   90.00
_cell.angle_gamma   90.00
#
_symmetry.space_group_name_H-M   'P 1'
#
loop_
_entity.id
_entity.type
_entity.pdbx_description
1 polymer ?
#
loop_
_entity_poly.entity_id
_entity_poly.type
_entity_poly.pdbx_seq_one_letter_code
_entity_poly.pdbx_strand_id
1 'polypeptide(L)'
;MFPPLPVLFTILSLWVFRFIEDTSKFVRYTAIGFGLFVFIWGGSLYVREGGLLRDSFEKVQYFCLKGFQTDLFQPARDLATKISPEGKYIVFNGFHEDFNFDKKGRLVASEIDLLMRMKTFIKGKYRNDSRHKWKSWDEFSSALIISPTCGQKEMMNKFAIRSAAVGKSTTLKKNTSILPEIFV
;
A
#
# COMPACT_ATOMS: atom_id res chain seq x y z
N MET A 1 13.16 -3.73 9.95
CA MET A 1 14.23 -4.50 10.61
C MET A 1 13.64 -5.83 11.07
N PHE A 2 14.28 -6.97 10.80
CA PHE A 2 13.78 -8.27 11.29
C PHE A 2 13.98 -8.27 12.82
N PRO A 3 12.92 -8.19 13.64
CA PRO A 3 13.04 -7.96 15.08
C PRO A 3 13.95 -8.94 15.85
N PRO A 4 14.13 -10.22 15.45
CA PRO A 4 14.98 -11.12 16.22
C PRO A 4 16.47 -10.94 15.92
N LEU A 5 16.88 -10.20 14.89
CA LEU A 5 18.29 -10.14 14.48
C LEU A 5 19.21 -9.52 15.57
N PRO A 6 18.87 -8.38 16.19
CA PRO A 6 19.69 -7.79 17.27
C PRO A 6 19.77 -8.70 18.51
N VAL A 7 18.67 -9.38 18.84
CA VAL A 7 18.59 -10.33 19.97
C VAL A 7 19.47 -11.54 19.71
N LEU A 8 19.42 -12.12 18.50
CA LEU A 8 20.23 -13.27 18.12
C LEU A 8 21.72 -12.96 18.17
N PHE A 9 22.16 -11.79 17.71
CA PHE A 9 23.57 -11.39 17.80
C PHE A 9 24.01 -11.15 19.25
N THR A 10 23.15 -10.57 20.08
CA THR A 10 23.45 -10.36 21.51
C THR A 10 23.59 -11.72 22.22
N ILE A 11 22.66 -12.65 21.99
CA ILE A 11 22.74 -14.01 22.54
C ILE A 11 24.01 -14.71 22.05
N LEU A 12 24.30 -14.67 20.74
CA LEU A 12 25.50 -15.27 20.16
C LEU A 12 26.78 -14.74 20.82
N SER A 13 26.88 -13.43 21.03
CA SER A 13 28.05 -12.84 21.68
C SER A 13 28.23 -13.33 23.12
N LEU A 14 27.15 -13.45 23.89
CA LEU A 14 27.19 -13.97 25.27
C LEU A 14 27.56 -15.46 25.31
N TRP A 15 27.13 -16.24 24.32
CA TRP A 15 27.55 -17.64 24.16
C TRP A 15 29.03 -17.77 23.85
N VAL A 16 29.62 -16.87 23.05
CA VAL A 16 31.07 -16.87 22.78
C VAL A 16 31.85 -16.69 24.08
N PHE A 17 31.41 -15.82 24.99
CA PHE A 17 32.08 -15.61 26.28
C PHE A 17 32.03 -16.83 27.22
N ARG A 18 31.01 -17.69 27.09
CA ARG A 18 30.85 -18.90 27.91
C ARG A 18 31.91 -19.97 27.61
N PHE A 19 32.50 -20.00 26.42
CA PHE A 19 33.42 -21.07 26.00
C PHE A 19 34.91 -20.73 26.15
N ILE A 20 35.25 -19.69 26.92
CA ILE A 20 36.61 -19.13 26.95
C ILE A 20 37.51 -19.75 28.03
N GLU A 21 36.96 -20.49 28.99
CA GLU A 21 37.71 -20.92 30.19
C GLU A 21 38.80 -21.98 29.92
N ASP A 22 38.64 -22.86 28.92
CA ASP A 22 39.54 -24.01 28.68
C ASP A 22 40.40 -23.90 27.40
N THR A 23 40.61 -22.69 26.87
CA THR A 23 41.29 -22.51 25.57
C THR A 23 42.67 -21.85 25.70
N SER A 24 43.53 -22.05 24.69
CA SER A 24 44.86 -21.43 24.64
C SER A 24 44.77 -19.89 24.67
N LYS A 25 45.81 -19.21 25.18
CA LYS A 25 45.82 -17.73 25.30
C LYS A 25 45.45 -17.03 23.99
N PHE A 26 45.94 -17.53 22.85
CA PHE A 26 45.62 -16.97 21.52
C PHE A 26 44.14 -17.13 21.15
N VAL A 27 43.57 -18.32 21.36
CA VAL A 27 42.15 -18.60 21.10
C VAL A 27 41.26 -17.75 22.00
N ARG A 28 41.62 -17.62 23.28
CA ARG A 28 40.94 -16.77 24.25
C ARG A 28 40.90 -15.30 23.81
N TYR A 29 42.03 -14.70 23.43
CA TYR A 29 42.03 -13.31 22.96
C TYR A 29 41.22 -13.11 21.68
N THR A 30 41.28 -14.07 20.76
CA THR A 30 40.53 -14.03 19.50
C THR A 30 39.02 -14.14 19.75
N ALA A 31 38.59 -15.04 20.64
CA ALA A 31 37.20 -15.20 21.04
C ALA A 31 36.65 -13.97 21.76
N ILE A 32 37.44 -13.35 22.65
CA ILE A 32 37.07 -12.08 23.31
C ILE A 32 36.88 -10.98 22.26
N GLY A 33 37.82 -10.82 21.33
CA GLY A 33 37.74 -9.80 20.28
C GLY A 33 36.51 -9.97 19.40
N PHE A 34 36.23 -11.21 18.97
CA PHE A 34 35.04 -11.53 18.18
C PHE A 34 33.75 -11.31 18.98
N GLY A 35 33.68 -11.77 20.23
CA GLY A 35 32.52 -11.58 21.10
C GLY A 35 32.20 -10.10 21.34
N LEU A 36 33.22 -9.28 21.61
CA LEU A 36 33.07 -7.83 21.77
C LEU A 36 32.60 -7.17 20.47
N PHE A 37 33.16 -7.55 19.34
CA PHE A 37 32.75 -7.02 18.04
C PHE A 37 31.27 -7.33 17.76
N VAL A 38 30.84 -8.58 17.93
CA VAL A 38 29.45 -9.00 17.71
C VAL A 38 28.51 -8.33 18.71
N PHE A 39 28.92 -8.17 19.97
CA PHE A 39 28.13 -7.49 21.00
C PHE A 39 27.93 -6.00 20.68
N ILE A 40 29.00 -5.28 20.34
CA ILE A 40 28.94 -3.86 19.98
C ILE A 40 28.14 -3.67 18.69
N TRP A 41 28.37 -4.52 17.69
CA TRP A 41 27.62 -4.49 16.44
C TRP A 41 26.13 -4.76 16.66
N GLY A 42 25.78 -5.80 17.41
CA GLY A 42 24.41 -6.15 17.77
C GLY A 42 23.73 -5.03 18.57
N GLY A 43 24.42 -4.48 19.57
CA GLY A 43 23.99 -3.32 20.33
C GLY A 43 23.68 -2.10 19.46
N SER A 44 24.54 -1.81 18.47
CA SER A 44 24.33 -0.69 17.54
C SER A 44 23.04 -0.80 16.73
N LEU A 45 22.54 -2.01 16.47
CA LEU A 45 21.29 -2.23 15.73
C LEU A 45 20.05 -1.78 16.52
N TYR A 46 20.11 -1.74 17.85
CA TYR A 46 18.99 -1.25 18.67
C TYR A 46 18.75 0.25 18.53
N VAL A 47 19.82 1.02 18.24
CA VAL A 47 19.79 2.51 18.20
C VAL A 47 19.87 3.09 16.78
N ARG A 48 20.08 2.25 15.76
CA ARG A 48 20.02 2.63 14.35
C ARG A 48 18.59 2.91 13.91
N GLU A 49 18.45 3.48 12.71
CA GLU A 49 17.15 3.75 12.10
C GLU A 49 16.30 2.46 12.00
N GLY A 50 15.07 2.52 12.50
CA GLY A 50 14.18 1.35 12.63
C GLY A 50 14.54 0.36 13.74
N GLY A 51 15.49 0.70 14.64
CA GLY A 51 15.85 -0.08 15.83
C GLY A 51 14.87 0.13 17.00
N LEU A 52 14.71 -0.91 17.83
CA LEU A 52 13.75 -0.99 18.94
C LEU A 52 13.84 0.14 19.96
N LEU A 53 15.03 0.71 20.18
CA LEU A 53 15.25 1.75 21.21
C LEU A 53 15.12 3.18 20.66
N ARG A 54 14.70 3.35 19.41
CA ARG A 54 14.39 4.68 18.87
C ARG A 54 12.91 4.99 19.02
N ASP A 55 12.61 6.26 19.34
CA ASP A 55 11.27 6.83 19.31
C ASP A 55 10.53 6.59 17.99
N SER A 56 11.26 6.48 16.88
CA SER A 56 10.70 6.22 15.55
C SER A 56 10.14 4.80 15.41
N PHE A 57 10.54 3.83 16.23
CA PHE A 57 10.10 2.44 16.10
C PHE A 57 8.60 2.28 16.34
N GLU A 58 8.08 2.90 17.40
CA GLU A 58 6.65 2.89 17.70
C GLU A 58 5.86 3.87 16.81
N LYS A 59 6.52 4.96 16.37
CA LYS A 59 5.87 6.04 15.62
C LYS A 59 5.85 5.82 14.11
N VAL A 60 6.76 5.02 13.55
CA VAL A 60 6.92 4.85 12.09
C VAL A 60 6.84 3.37 11.73
N GLN A 61 5.66 2.94 11.27
CA GLN A 61 5.46 1.59 10.74
C GLN A 61 5.73 1.58 9.22
N TYR A 62 6.86 1.01 8.82
CA TYR A 62 7.17 0.80 7.41
C TYR A 62 6.45 -0.46 6.89
N PHE A 63 5.31 -0.27 6.23
CA PHE A 63 4.63 -1.34 5.51
C PHE A 63 5.23 -1.48 4.10
N CYS A 64 6.22 -2.35 3.95
CA CYS A 64 6.79 -2.67 2.64
C CYS A 64 6.01 -3.81 1.97
N LEU A 65 4.83 -3.50 1.42
CA LEU A 65 4.09 -4.41 0.54
C LEU A 65 4.60 -4.27 -0.91
N LYS A 66 5.79 -4.83 -1.19
CA LYS A 66 6.16 -5.13 -2.58
C LYS A 66 5.66 -6.53 -2.88
N GLY A 67 4.43 -6.63 -3.39
CA GLY A 67 3.89 -7.91 -3.86
C GLY A 67 4.79 -8.52 -4.94
N PHE A 68 4.91 -9.85 -4.96
CA PHE A 68 5.76 -10.58 -5.92
C PHE A 68 5.30 -10.42 -7.39
N GLN A 69 4.08 -9.94 -7.62
CA GLN A 69 3.49 -9.76 -8.94
C GLN A 69 3.38 -8.26 -9.30
N THR A 70 4.53 -7.58 -9.40
CA THR A 70 4.58 -6.14 -9.69
C THR A 70 3.78 -5.76 -10.94
N ASP A 71 3.87 -6.59 -11.97
CA ASP A 71 3.31 -6.31 -13.29
C ASP A 71 1.77 -6.36 -13.27
N LEU A 72 1.19 -7.22 -12.43
CA LEU A 72 -0.26 -7.33 -12.26
C LEU A 72 -0.85 -6.06 -11.63
N PHE A 73 -0.13 -5.46 -10.68
CA PHE A 73 -0.60 -4.31 -9.90
C PHE A 73 -0.11 -2.96 -10.44
N GLN A 74 0.86 -2.95 -11.36
CA GLN A 74 1.37 -1.72 -11.96
C GLN A 74 0.28 -0.84 -12.57
N PRO A 75 -0.75 -1.37 -13.27
CA PRO A 75 -1.85 -0.55 -13.77
C PRO A 75 -2.61 0.22 -12.68
N ALA A 76 -2.78 -0.37 -11.48
CA ALA A 76 -3.41 0.32 -10.35
C ALA A 76 -2.52 1.45 -9.81
N ARG A 77 -1.20 1.25 -9.81
CA ARG A 77 -0.22 2.27 -9.41
C ARG A 77 -0.19 3.42 -10.40
N ASP A 78 -0.13 3.13 -11.69
CA ASP A 78 -0.17 4.13 -12.77
C ASP A 78 -1.49 4.90 -12.79
N LEU A 79 -2.58 4.23 -12.44
CA LEU A 79 -3.87 4.88 -12.27
C LEU A 79 -3.86 5.80 -11.04
N ALA A 80 -3.32 5.34 -9.91
CA ALA A 80 -3.20 6.14 -8.70
C ALA A 80 -2.31 7.37 -8.90
N THR A 81 -1.28 7.34 -9.76
CA THR A 81 -0.44 8.52 -10.03
C THR A 81 -1.21 9.63 -10.77
N LYS A 82 -2.26 9.30 -11.53
CA LYS A 82 -3.03 10.26 -12.35
C LYS A 82 -4.04 11.11 -11.58
N ILE A 83 -4.59 10.63 -10.46
CA ILE A 83 -5.59 11.41 -9.69
C ILE A 83 -4.93 12.47 -8.79
N SER A 84 -5.63 13.54 -8.43
CA SER A 84 -5.12 14.53 -7.47
C SER A 84 -5.28 14.03 -6.03
N PRO A 85 -4.30 14.28 -5.13
CA PRO A 85 -4.43 13.95 -3.71
C PRO A 85 -5.49 14.80 -2.98
N GLU A 86 -5.85 15.97 -3.49
CA GLU A 86 -6.91 16.86 -2.97
C GLU A 86 -8.30 16.57 -3.58
N GLY A 87 -8.36 15.77 -4.65
CA GLY A 87 -9.61 15.52 -5.36
C GLY A 87 -10.64 14.74 -4.52
N LYS A 88 -11.92 15.07 -4.75
CA LYS A 88 -13.06 14.39 -4.12
C LYS A 88 -13.81 13.59 -5.18
N TYR A 89 -13.58 12.29 -5.18
CA TYR A 89 -14.02 11.35 -6.20
C TYR A 89 -15.07 10.38 -5.67
N ILE A 90 -16.19 10.29 -6.37
CA ILE A 90 -17.11 9.15 -6.29
C ILE A 90 -16.79 8.18 -7.43
N VAL A 91 -16.66 6.90 -7.15
CA VAL A 91 -16.06 5.95 -8.10
C VAL A 91 -16.95 4.75 -8.35
N PHE A 92 -17.00 4.35 -9.62
CA PHE A 92 -17.57 3.11 -10.11
C PHE A 92 -16.43 2.21 -10.56
N ASN A 93 -15.97 1.37 -9.63
CA ASN A 93 -14.89 0.43 -9.90
C ASN A 93 -15.47 -0.86 -10.49
N GLY A 94 -15.49 -0.93 -11.82
CA GLY A 94 -16.01 -2.02 -12.63
C GLY A 94 -15.25 -3.34 -12.48
N PHE A 95 -14.08 -3.35 -11.84
CA PHE A 95 -13.36 -4.58 -11.52
C PHE A 95 -13.98 -5.35 -10.33
N HIS A 96 -14.89 -4.73 -9.57
CA HIS A 96 -15.70 -5.43 -8.56
C HIS A 96 -16.97 -6.05 -9.13
N GLU A 97 -17.29 -5.81 -10.40
CA GLU A 97 -18.57 -6.22 -10.99
C GLU A 97 -18.54 -7.67 -11.48
N ASP A 98 -19.64 -8.40 -11.28
CA ASP A 98 -19.75 -9.83 -11.59
C ASP A 98 -19.51 -10.15 -13.08
N PHE A 99 -19.94 -9.27 -13.99
CA PHE A 99 -19.68 -9.44 -15.44
C PHE A 99 -18.22 -9.19 -15.85
N ASN A 100 -17.37 -8.79 -14.90
CA ASN A 100 -15.92 -8.69 -15.07
C ASN A 100 -15.18 -9.65 -14.12
N PHE A 101 -15.87 -10.55 -13.42
CA PHE A 101 -15.36 -11.38 -12.32
C PHE A 101 -14.28 -12.38 -12.74
N ASP A 102 -14.43 -12.92 -13.94
CA ASP A 102 -13.56 -13.88 -14.61
C ASP A 102 -12.35 -13.20 -15.30
N LYS A 103 -12.27 -11.87 -15.27
CA LYS A 103 -11.09 -11.13 -15.74
C LYS A 103 -10.05 -11.02 -14.63
N LYS A 104 -8.77 -11.12 -15.01
CA LYS A 104 -7.59 -10.91 -14.11
C LYS A 104 -7.67 -9.65 -13.24
N GLY A 105 -8.49 -8.67 -13.64
CA GLY A 105 -8.66 -7.40 -12.95
C GLY A 105 -9.33 -7.44 -11.58
N ARG A 106 -10.00 -8.54 -11.17
CA ARG A 106 -10.57 -8.64 -9.81
C ARG A 106 -9.50 -8.49 -8.72
N LEU A 107 -8.33 -9.08 -8.94
CA LEU A 107 -7.19 -8.95 -8.03
C LEU A 107 -6.75 -7.49 -7.88
N VAL A 108 -6.93 -6.71 -8.95
CA VAL A 108 -6.54 -5.30 -9.05
C VAL A 108 -7.61 -4.37 -8.45
N ALA A 109 -8.88 -4.82 -8.32
CA ALA A 109 -9.99 -4.02 -7.83
C ALA A 109 -9.74 -3.42 -6.42
N SER A 110 -9.30 -4.27 -5.49
CA SER A 110 -8.97 -3.87 -4.12
C SER A 110 -7.72 -2.98 -4.06
N GLU A 111 -6.72 -3.26 -4.90
CA GLU A 111 -5.50 -2.44 -4.97
C GLU A 111 -5.81 -1.02 -5.45
N ILE A 112 -6.66 -0.88 -6.47
CA ILE A 112 -7.14 0.43 -6.94
C ILE A 112 -7.83 1.17 -5.79
N ASP A 113 -8.82 0.55 -5.13
CA ASP A 113 -9.53 1.21 -4.03
C ASP A 113 -8.60 1.60 -2.88
N LEU A 114 -7.60 0.76 -2.56
CA LEU A 114 -6.63 1.04 -1.51
C LEU A 114 -5.70 2.20 -1.89
N LEU A 115 -5.02 2.12 -3.05
CA LEU A 115 -4.05 3.13 -3.47
C LEU A 115 -4.70 4.51 -3.63
N MET A 116 -5.91 4.57 -4.19
CA MET A 116 -6.63 5.84 -4.34
C MET A 116 -7.06 6.42 -2.99
N ARG A 117 -7.53 5.58 -2.05
CA ARG A 117 -7.83 6.03 -0.67
C ARG A 117 -6.59 6.51 0.04
N MET A 118 -5.47 5.82 -0.09
CA MET A 118 -4.20 6.24 0.50
C MET A 118 -3.76 7.59 -0.07
N LYS A 119 -3.83 7.78 -1.39
CA LYS A 119 -3.45 9.04 -2.03
C LYS A 119 -4.32 10.22 -1.60
N THR A 120 -5.61 9.99 -1.38
CA THR A 120 -6.58 11.04 -0.99
C THR A 120 -6.81 11.13 0.52
N PHE A 121 -6.11 10.34 1.34
CA PHE A 121 -6.41 10.15 2.77
C PHE A 121 -6.41 11.46 3.58
N ILE A 122 -5.49 12.37 3.29
CA ILE A 122 -5.27 13.58 4.09
C ILE A 122 -6.15 14.74 3.63
N LYS A 123 -6.19 15.01 2.31
CA LYS A 123 -6.77 16.25 1.76
C LYS A 123 -7.96 16.03 0.82
N GLY A 124 -8.12 14.80 0.31
CA GLY A 124 -9.12 14.47 -0.69
C GLY A 124 -10.21 13.59 -0.12
N LYS A 125 -10.95 12.96 -1.02
CA LYS A 125 -11.94 11.94 -0.66
C LYS A 125 -12.09 10.95 -1.80
N TYR A 126 -12.04 9.67 -1.50
CA TYR A 126 -12.34 8.61 -2.47
C TYR A 126 -13.40 7.68 -1.87
N ARG A 127 -14.52 7.50 -2.57
CA ARG A 127 -15.58 6.56 -2.19
C ARG A 127 -16.06 5.78 -3.40
N ASN A 128 -16.33 4.50 -3.19
CA ASN A 128 -16.85 3.61 -4.22
C ASN A 128 -18.39 3.54 -4.08
N ASP A 129 -19.12 3.99 -5.10
CA ASP A 129 -20.59 3.97 -5.13
C ASP A 129 -21.16 2.63 -5.55
N SER A 130 -20.46 1.87 -6.41
CA SER A 130 -20.99 0.59 -6.93
C SER A 130 -21.33 -0.38 -5.80
N ARG A 131 -20.52 -0.36 -4.73
CA ARG A 131 -20.73 -1.18 -3.53
C ARG A 131 -21.74 -0.60 -2.53
N HIS A 132 -21.72 0.71 -2.31
CA HIS A 132 -22.37 1.33 -1.15
C HIS A 132 -23.63 2.14 -1.45
N LYS A 133 -23.87 2.49 -2.73
CA LYS A 133 -25.05 3.25 -3.19
C LYS A 133 -25.34 4.48 -2.30
N TRP A 134 -24.46 5.47 -2.35
CA TRP A 134 -24.56 6.66 -1.52
C TRP A 134 -25.84 7.46 -1.82
N LYS A 135 -26.39 8.09 -0.77
CA LYS A 135 -27.64 8.87 -0.85
C LYS A 135 -27.51 10.15 -1.67
N SER A 136 -26.35 10.80 -1.60
CA SER A 136 -26.03 12.02 -2.35
C SER A 136 -24.55 12.01 -2.74
N TRP A 137 -24.22 12.71 -3.83
CA TRP A 137 -22.85 12.94 -4.29
C TRP A 137 -22.37 14.40 -4.12
N ASP A 138 -23.09 15.25 -3.37
CA ASP A 138 -22.81 16.70 -3.27
C ASP A 138 -21.41 17.04 -2.74
N GLU A 139 -20.82 16.15 -1.96
CA GLU A 139 -19.47 16.32 -1.41
C GLU A 139 -18.34 15.96 -2.39
N PHE A 140 -18.66 15.35 -3.53
CA PHE A 140 -17.69 14.93 -4.54
C PHE A 140 -17.68 15.92 -5.70
N SER A 141 -16.47 16.27 -6.15
CA SER A 141 -16.26 17.20 -7.27
C SER A 141 -16.22 16.51 -8.63
N SER A 142 -16.15 15.17 -8.66
CA SER A 142 -16.03 14.40 -9.90
C SER A 142 -16.40 12.94 -9.69
N ALA A 143 -16.83 12.28 -10.77
CA ALA A 143 -17.09 10.85 -10.77
C ALA A 143 -16.10 10.11 -11.68
N LEU A 144 -15.58 8.98 -11.21
CA LEU A 144 -14.65 8.15 -11.98
C LEU A 144 -15.28 6.81 -12.31
N ILE A 145 -15.22 6.41 -13.58
CA ILE A 145 -15.54 5.05 -14.01
C ILE A 145 -14.23 4.35 -14.33
N ILE A 146 -13.95 3.27 -13.60
CA ILE A 146 -12.74 2.48 -13.75
C ILE A 146 -13.15 1.09 -14.23
N SER A 147 -12.81 0.71 -15.45
CA SER A 147 -13.25 -0.56 -16.05
C SER A 147 -12.13 -1.19 -16.88
N PRO A 148 -12.16 -2.52 -17.09
CA PRO A 148 -11.18 -3.21 -17.94
C PRO A 148 -11.24 -2.76 -19.40
N THR A 149 -12.40 -2.25 -19.83
CA THR A 149 -12.62 -1.76 -21.20
C THR A 149 -13.18 -0.35 -21.13
N CYS A 150 -12.59 0.58 -21.90
CA CYS A 150 -13.07 1.94 -22.00
C CYS A 150 -14.48 1.98 -22.62
N GLY A 151 -15.40 2.73 -22.02
CA GLY A 151 -16.76 2.87 -22.55
C GLY A 151 -17.61 1.59 -22.46
N GLN A 152 -17.28 0.67 -21.56
CA GLN A 152 -18.06 -0.55 -21.32
C GLN A 152 -19.54 -0.21 -21.06
N LYS A 153 -20.44 -0.65 -21.93
CA LYS A 153 -21.86 -0.24 -21.96
C LYS A 153 -22.56 -0.49 -20.63
N GLU A 154 -22.30 -1.63 -20.00
CA GLU A 154 -22.88 -2.02 -18.71
C GLU A 154 -22.49 -1.02 -17.61
N MET A 155 -21.21 -0.62 -17.57
CA MET A 155 -20.71 0.38 -16.61
C MET A 155 -21.30 1.76 -16.87
N MET A 156 -21.37 2.16 -18.15
CA MET A 156 -21.94 3.44 -18.54
C MET A 156 -23.42 3.54 -18.17
N ASN A 157 -24.18 2.47 -18.40
CA ASN A 157 -25.59 2.40 -18.02
C ASN A 157 -25.76 2.45 -16.50
N LYS A 158 -24.97 1.67 -15.73
CA LYS A 158 -25.01 1.72 -14.26
C LYS A 158 -24.71 3.11 -13.72
N PHE A 159 -23.71 3.78 -14.29
CA PHE A 159 -23.35 5.14 -13.92
C PHE A 159 -24.50 6.12 -14.22
N ALA A 160 -25.07 6.09 -15.43
CA ALA A 160 -26.17 6.97 -15.83
C ALA A 160 -27.42 6.80 -14.95
N ILE A 161 -27.78 5.56 -14.61
CA ILE A 161 -28.90 5.27 -13.70
C ILE A 161 -28.62 5.85 -12.31
N ARG A 162 -27.39 5.68 -11.82
CA ARG A 162 -27.01 6.15 -10.49
C ARG A 162 -26.91 7.65 -10.40
N SER A 163 -26.32 8.32 -11.39
CA SER A 163 -26.24 9.79 -11.41
C SER A 163 -27.63 10.42 -11.45
N ALA A 164 -28.55 9.88 -12.26
CA ALA A 164 -29.94 10.30 -12.28
C ALA A 164 -30.61 10.11 -10.91
N ALA A 165 -30.39 8.96 -10.26
CA ALA A 165 -30.96 8.66 -8.94
C ALA A 165 -30.46 9.59 -7.81
N VAL A 166 -29.26 10.16 -7.94
CA VAL A 166 -28.74 11.16 -7.00
C VAL A 166 -28.94 12.61 -7.48
N GLY A 167 -29.73 12.81 -8.54
CA GLY A 167 -30.08 14.14 -9.06
C GLY A 167 -28.92 14.89 -9.72
N LYS A 168 -27.93 14.16 -10.26
CA LYS A 168 -26.76 14.75 -10.92
C LYS A 168 -26.83 14.61 -12.44
N SER A 169 -26.58 15.71 -13.15
CA SER A 169 -26.31 15.70 -14.59
C SER A 169 -24.84 15.38 -14.81
N THR A 170 -24.50 14.59 -15.83
CA THR A 170 -23.12 14.10 -16.00
C THR A 170 -22.63 14.38 -17.41
N THR A 171 -21.42 14.94 -17.55
CA THR A 171 -20.77 15.17 -18.84
C THR A 171 -19.56 14.25 -18.99
N LEU A 172 -19.64 13.32 -19.94
CA LEU A 172 -18.56 12.39 -20.28
C LEU A 172 -17.38 13.12 -20.92
N LYS A 173 -16.20 13.15 -20.28
CA LYS A 173 -14.95 13.43 -21.00
C LYS A 173 -14.23 12.13 -21.30
N LYS A 174 -14.01 11.88 -22.58
CA LYS A 174 -13.24 10.72 -23.04
C LYS A 174 -11.76 11.09 -22.97
N ASN A 175 -11.06 10.68 -21.92
CA ASN A 175 -9.59 10.72 -21.93
C ASN A 175 -9.08 9.46 -22.64
N THR A 176 -8.18 9.63 -23.61
CA THR A 176 -7.64 8.57 -24.49
C THR A 176 -6.67 7.62 -23.78
N SER A 177 -6.51 7.74 -22.46
CA SER A 177 -5.60 6.92 -21.67
C SER A 177 -6.34 6.17 -20.56
N ILE A 178 -6.83 4.95 -20.83
CA ILE A 178 -7.37 3.97 -19.85
C ILE A 178 -8.56 4.48 -18.99
N LEU A 179 -8.92 5.76 -19.04
CA LEU A 179 -9.92 6.41 -18.20
C LEU A 179 -10.70 7.43 -19.03
N PRO A 180 -12.02 7.29 -19.19
CA PRO A 180 -12.88 8.45 -19.31
C PRO A 180 -13.00 9.13 -17.93
N GLU A 181 -12.49 10.35 -17.81
CA GLU A 181 -12.79 11.22 -16.66
C GLU A 181 -14.20 11.81 -16.86
N ILE A 182 -15.10 11.65 -15.91
CA ILE A 182 -16.46 12.22 -16.01
C ILE A 182 -16.59 13.32 -14.98
N PHE A 183 -16.80 14.54 -15.46
CA PHE A 183 -17.09 15.68 -14.60
C PHE A 183 -18.59 15.69 -14.34
N VAL A 184 -18.96 15.83 -13.06
CA VAL A 184 -20.33 15.96 -12.57
C VAL A 184 -20.54 17.41 -12.17
#